data_AF-A0A3N5QNX5-F1
#
_entry.id   AF-A0A3N5QNX5-F1
#
_cell.length_a   1.000
_cell.length_b   1.000
_cell.length_c   1.000
_cell.angle_alpha   90.00
_cell.angle_beta   90.00
_cell.angle_gamma   90.00
#
_symmetry.space_group_name_H-M   'P 1'
#
loop_
_entity.id
_entity.type
_entity.pdbx_description
1 polymer ?
#
loop_
_entity_poly.entity_id
_entity_poly.type
_entity_poly.pdbx_seq_one_letter_code
_entity_poly.pdbx_strand_id
1 'polypeptide(L)'
;MQASERKHQQPAVVSESLSAQRARFRALRRWRARDALRHPVRAAVGPPPAGLRLRDRRKTSGGGVSAPVAASKHWRKTIDEDGVCWLTLDKAGATANTLSSDVLEELAHELDSIRAPTLRGLVFDSGKRSGFILGADVGEFSHLQDATQAKEMAARGQSLLGRIAALEVPTVAAIDGFALGGGLELALACDYRVAVDSYERTLG
;
A
#
# COMPACT_ATOMS: atom_id res chain seq x y z
N MET A 1 -9.89 59.39 -17.32
CA MET A 1 -9.07 58.76 -16.27
C MET A 1 -9.02 57.27 -16.57
N GLN A 2 -7.84 56.75 -16.88
CA GLN A 2 -7.61 55.38 -17.35
C GLN A 2 -7.77 54.37 -16.21
N ALA A 3 -8.35 53.20 -16.51
CA ALA A 3 -8.14 51.98 -15.74
C ALA A 3 -8.02 50.80 -16.72
N SER A 4 -6.86 50.14 -16.68
CA SER A 4 -6.42 49.13 -17.63
C SER A 4 -6.82 47.72 -17.15
N GLU A 5 -7.60 46.99 -17.93
CA GLU A 5 -7.81 45.55 -17.72
C GLU A 5 -6.74 44.76 -18.47
N ARG A 6 -5.73 44.28 -17.74
CA ARG A 6 -4.75 43.32 -18.26
C ARG A 6 -5.38 41.94 -18.33
N LYS A 7 -5.78 41.50 -19.53
CA LYS A 7 -6.00 40.08 -19.83
C LYS A 7 -4.69 39.31 -19.63
N HIS A 8 -4.62 38.46 -18.61
CA HIS A 8 -3.56 37.46 -18.48
C HIS A 8 -3.84 36.31 -19.44
N GLN A 9 -3.16 36.35 -20.58
CA GLN A 9 -3.08 35.26 -21.54
C GLN A 9 -1.85 34.42 -21.13
N GLN A 10 -2.07 33.25 -20.53
CA GLN A 10 -0.98 32.29 -20.30
C GLN A 10 -0.64 31.58 -21.63
N PRO A 11 0.65 31.35 -21.93
CA PRO A 11 1.06 30.68 -23.16
C PRO A 11 0.82 29.17 -23.07
N ALA A 12 0.41 28.57 -24.18
CA ALA A 12 0.23 27.14 -24.34
C ALA A 12 1.52 26.37 -23.97
N VAL A 13 1.43 25.48 -22.99
CA VAL A 13 2.50 24.54 -22.68
C VAL A 13 2.49 23.44 -23.74
N VAL A 14 3.62 23.37 -24.43
CA VAL A 14 3.96 22.58 -25.62
C VAL A 14 3.62 21.10 -25.46
N SER A 15 2.87 20.55 -26.42
CA SER A 15 2.55 19.13 -26.53
C SER A 15 3.80 18.33 -26.93
N GLU A 16 4.54 17.79 -25.97
CA GLU A 16 5.57 16.78 -26.26
C GLU A 16 4.88 15.46 -26.63
N SER A 17 5.24 14.87 -27.78
CA SER A 17 4.61 13.63 -28.22
C SER A 17 5.00 12.44 -27.32
N LEU A 18 4.09 11.47 -27.16
CA LEU A 18 4.24 10.25 -26.35
C LEU A 18 5.55 9.47 -26.60
N SER A 19 6.19 9.65 -27.77
CA SER A 19 7.48 9.05 -28.09
C SER A 19 8.65 9.71 -27.33
N ALA A 20 8.59 11.01 -27.06
CA ALA A 20 9.58 11.75 -26.26
C ALA A 20 9.51 11.38 -24.77
N GLN A 21 8.29 11.20 -24.24
CA GLN A 21 8.07 10.71 -22.87
C GLN A 21 8.60 9.27 -22.69
N ARG A 22 8.44 8.40 -23.70
CA ARG A 22 8.98 7.04 -23.70
C ARG A 22 10.52 6.99 -23.75
N ALA A 23 11.17 7.95 -24.40
CA ALA A 23 12.63 8.05 -24.44
C ALA A 23 13.24 8.41 -23.07
N ARG A 24 12.58 9.28 -22.29
CA ARG A 24 12.98 9.62 -20.92
C ARG A 24 12.89 8.44 -19.96
N PHE A 25 11.88 7.57 -20.12
CA PHE A 25 11.79 6.31 -19.37
C PHE A 25 12.95 5.34 -19.66
N ARG A 26 13.54 5.37 -20.87
CA ARG A 26 14.72 4.55 -21.20
C ARG A 26 16.02 5.08 -20.58
N ALA A 27 16.12 6.39 -20.34
CA ALA A 27 17.29 7.03 -19.75
C ALA A 27 17.47 6.76 -18.23
N LEU A 28 16.39 6.35 -17.54
CA LEU A 28 16.38 6.03 -16.10
C LEU A 28 17.06 4.70 -15.74
N ARG A 29 17.60 3.96 -16.72
CA ARG A 29 18.38 2.72 -16.50
C ARG A 29 19.68 2.92 -15.70
N ARG A 30 20.07 4.16 -15.40
CA ARG A 30 21.28 4.47 -14.60
C ARG A 30 21.04 4.57 -13.09
N TRP A 31 19.85 4.21 -12.60
CA TRP A 31 19.55 4.23 -11.15
C TRP A 31 20.07 2.98 -10.39
N ARG A 32 20.63 1.99 -11.11
CA ARG A 32 21.13 0.70 -10.55
C ARG A 32 22.35 0.79 -9.61
N ALA A 33 22.92 1.96 -9.34
CA ALA A 33 24.27 2.05 -8.79
C ALA A 33 24.38 2.40 -7.30
N ARG A 34 23.31 2.50 -6.50
CA ARG A 34 23.44 2.90 -5.09
C ARG A 34 22.89 2.00 -3.99
N ASP A 35 22.16 0.92 -4.29
CA ASP A 35 21.63 0.00 -3.26
C ASP A 35 22.03 -1.47 -3.46
N ALA A 36 23.29 -1.71 -3.80
CA ALA A 36 23.89 -3.05 -3.95
C ALA A 36 24.02 -3.84 -2.61
N LEU A 37 23.24 -3.52 -1.57
CA LEU A 37 23.32 -4.14 -0.24
C LEU A 37 22.05 -4.89 0.20
N ARG A 38 21.04 -5.09 -0.66
CA ARG A 38 19.79 -5.76 -0.24
C ARG A 38 19.33 -6.84 -1.23
N HIS A 39 19.68 -8.08 -0.88
CA HIS A 39 19.21 -9.42 -1.32
C HIS A 39 19.01 -9.72 -2.84
N PRO A 40 19.58 -10.82 -3.38
CA PRO A 40 19.59 -11.13 -4.81
C PRO A 40 18.21 -11.40 -5.45
N VAL A 41 17.18 -11.75 -4.65
CA VAL A 41 15.83 -12.07 -5.16
C VAL A 41 15.09 -10.83 -5.68
N ARG A 42 15.36 -9.62 -5.13
CA ARG A 42 14.69 -8.38 -5.56
C ARG A 42 15.14 -7.90 -6.95
N ALA A 43 16.34 -8.27 -7.39
CA ALA A 43 16.86 -7.87 -8.70
C ALA A 43 16.14 -8.56 -9.88
N ALA A 44 15.41 -9.66 -9.62
CA ALA A 44 14.77 -10.48 -10.65
C ALA A 44 13.34 -10.02 -10.99
N VAL A 45 12.66 -9.30 -10.10
CA VAL A 45 11.32 -8.75 -10.38
C VAL A 45 11.48 -7.40 -11.04
N GLY A 46 11.40 -7.41 -12.38
CA GLY A 46 11.37 -6.18 -13.18
C GLY A 46 10.20 -5.28 -12.77
N PRO A 47 10.25 -3.98 -13.14
CA PRO A 47 9.13 -3.07 -12.90
C PRO A 47 7.84 -3.67 -13.46
N PRO A 48 6.69 -3.49 -12.76
CA PRO A 48 5.42 -4.03 -13.23
C PRO A 48 5.14 -3.55 -14.66
N PRO A 49 4.58 -4.42 -15.53
CA PRO A 49 4.32 -4.05 -16.92
C PRO A 49 3.36 -2.85 -16.98
N ALA A 50 3.67 -1.91 -17.87
CA ALA A 50 2.81 -0.77 -18.13
C ALA A 50 1.42 -1.27 -18.59
N GLY A 51 0.38 -0.90 -17.84
CA GLY A 51 -1.00 -1.35 -18.11
C GLY A 51 -1.55 -2.39 -17.14
N LEU A 52 -0.85 -2.71 -16.04
CA LEU A 52 -1.43 -3.48 -14.94
C LEU A 52 -2.70 -2.76 -14.44
N ARG A 53 -3.87 -3.34 -14.76
CA ARG A 53 -5.17 -2.90 -14.25
C ARG A 53 -5.41 -3.65 -12.96
N LEU A 54 -5.66 -2.92 -11.86
CA LEU A 54 -6.19 -3.53 -10.65
C LEU A 54 -7.53 -4.20 -11.03
N ARG A 55 -7.61 -5.53 -10.97
CA ARG A 55 -8.87 -6.23 -11.24
C ARG A 55 -9.89 -5.80 -10.19
N ASP A 56 -11.08 -5.37 -10.61
CA ASP A 56 -12.19 -5.09 -9.68
C ASP A 56 -12.67 -6.43 -9.08
N ARG A 57 -12.08 -6.81 -7.95
CA ARG A 57 -12.34 -8.10 -7.29
C ARG A 57 -13.60 -8.09 -6.41
N ARG A 58 -14.38 -7.00 -6.38
CA ARG A 58 -15.70 -6.97 -5.72
C ARG A 58 -16.69 -8.00 -6.30
N LYS A 59 -16.33 -8.70 -7.39
CA LYS A 59 -17.15 -9.73 -8.06
C LYS A 59 -16.62 -11.17 -8.07
N THR A 60 -15.50 -11.52 -7.40
CA THR A 60 -15.04 -12.93 -7.40
C THR A 60 -15.30 -13.61 -6.05
N SER A 61 -16.49 -14.17 -5.88
CA SER A 61 -16.73 -15.26 -4.95
C SER A 61 -16.30 -16.57 -5.62
N GLY A 62 -15.15 -17.12 -5.26
CA GLY A 62 -14.65 -18.35 -5.90
C GLY A 62 -13.48 -19.01 -5.17
N GLY A 63 -13.83 -19.93 -4.26
CA GLY A 63 -13.18 -21.22 -3.98
C GLY A 63 -11.65 -21.31 -3.90
N GLY A 64 -11.11 -21.16 -2.69
CA GLY A 64 -9.83 -21.76 -2.28
C GLY A 64 -9.95 -22.17 -0.82
N VAL A 65 -9.98 -23.48 -0.54
CA VAL A 65 -10.21 -24.01 0.80
C VAL A 65 -8.88 -24.13 1.54
N SER A 66 -8.72 -23.43 2.66
CA SER A 66 -7.67 -23.70 3.65
C SER A 66 -8.29 -23.88 5.05
N ALA A 67 -7.73 -24.80 5.84
CA ALA A 67 -8.19 -25.24 7.16
C ALA A 67 -8.40 -24.09 8.19
N PRO A 68 -9.27 -24.27 9.20
CA PRO A 68 -9.69 -23.18 10.08
C PRO A 68 -8.59 -22.87 11.11
N VAL A 69 -7.79 -21.85 10.82
CA VAL A 69 -7.16 -21.01 11.85
C VAL A 69 -8.24 -20.01 12.29
N ALA A 70 -8.32 -19.66 13.58
CA ALA A 70 -9.31 -18.70 14.07
C ALA A 70 -9.38 -17.50 13.12
N ALA A 71 -10.55 -17.28 12.52
CA ALA A 71 -10.70 -16.34 11.43
C ALA A 71 -10.42 -14.92 11.95
N SER A 72 -9.42 -14.27 11.35
CA SER A 72 -9.13 -12.86 11.54
C SER A 72 -10.39 -12.03 11.24
N LYS A 73 -10.74 -11.13 12.15
CA LYS A 73 -11.95 -10.30 12.08
C LYS A 73 -11.79 -9.15 11.09
N HIS A 74 -10.59 -8.59 10.98
CA HIS A 74 -10.30 -7.40 10.19
C HIS A 74 -9.54 -7.73 8.90
N TRP A 75 -8.73 -8.77 8.90
CA TRP A 75 -7.96 -9.19 7.74
C TRP A 75 -8.56 -10.41 7.06
N ARG A 76 -8.65 -10.34 5.74
CA ARG A 76 -8.94 -11.51 4.91
C ARG A 76 -7.70 -11.90 4.12
N LYS A 77 -7.19 -13.10 4.36
CA LYS A 77 -6.09 -13.70 3.60
C LYS A 77 -6.62 -14.60 2.50
N THR A 78 -6.13 -14.42 1.27
CA THR A 78 -6.33 -15.38 0.16
C THR A 78 -5.03 -15.59 -0.61
N ILE A 79 -4.85 -16.76 -1.20
CA ILE A 79 -3.74 -17.03 -2.13
C ILE A 79 -4.38 -17.34 -3.48
N ASP A 80 -3.92 -16.68 -4.54
CA ASP A 80 -4.41 -16.94 -5.90
C ASP A 80 -3.64 -18.07 -6.61
N GLU A 81 -4.09 -18.42 -7.81
CA GLU A 81 -3.49 -19.47 -8.65
C GLU A 81 -2.03 -19.16 -9.04
N ASP A 82 -1.63 -17.90 -8.97
CA ASP A 82 -0.27 -17.42 -9.23
C ASP A 82 0.62 -17.47 -7.97
N GLY A 83 0.13 -17.99 -6.85
CA GLY A 83 0.87 -18.07 -5.59
C GLY A 83 1.13 -16.71 -4.96
N VAL A 84 0.32 -15.69 -5.29
CA VAL A 84 0.38 -14.37 -4.65
C VAL A 84 -0.58 -14.36 -3.46
N CYS A 85 -0.07 -13.95 -2.30
CA CYS A 85 -0.87 -13.74 -1.11
C CYS A 85 -1.51 -12.35 -1.15
N TRP A 86 -2.80 -12.27 -0.85
CA TRP A 86 -3.57 -11.05 -0.73
C TRP A 86 -4.04 -10.92 0.71
N LEU A 87 -3.60 -9.85 1.38
CA LEU A 87 -4.10 -9.43 2.68
C LEU A 87 -4.99 -8.21 2.50
N THR A 88 -6.31 -8.44 2.50
CA THR A 88 -7.30 -7.38 2.39
C THR A 88 -7.71 -6.90 3.77
N LEU A 89 -7.49 -5.62 4.08
CA LEU A 89 -8.03 -5.00 5.27
C LEU A 89 -9.48 -4.59 5.04
N ASP A 90 -10.37 -5.11 5.86
CA ASP A 90 -11.78 -4.74 5.91
C ASP A 90 -12.21 -4.65 7.37
N LYS A 91 -11.84 -3.55 8.04
CA LYS A 91 -12.05 -3.40 9.48
C LYS A 91 -13.53 -3.64 9.83
N ALA A 92 -13.81 -4.72 10.55
CA ALA A 92 -15.18 -5.10 10.88
C ALA A 92 -15.87 -4.04 11.76
N GLY A 93 -17.14 -3.79 11.49
CA GLY A 93 -17.95 -2.80 12.21
C GLY A 93 -17.59 -1.34 11.92
N ALA A 94 -16.65 -1.05 11.02
CA ALA A 94 -16.24 0.30 10.66
C ALA A 94 -16.53 0.61 9.19
N THR A 95 -16.75 1.89 8.88
CA THR A 95 -16.93 2.38 7.49
C THR A 95 -15.61 2.64 6.77
N ALA A 96 -14.52 2.79 7.53
CA ALA A 96 -13.18 3.01 7.03
C ALA A 96 -12.16 2.13 7.75
N ASN A 97 -11.02 1.92 7.09
CA ASN A 97 -9.89 1.20 7.66
C ASN A 97 -9.02 2.15 8.47
N THR A 98 -8.78 1.81 9.72
CA THR A 98 -7.79 2.43 10.60
C THR A 98 -6.95 1.34 11.26
N LEU A 99 -5.73 1.69 11.67
CA LEU A 99 -4.80 0.79 12.35
C LEU A 99 -5.03 0.88 13.86
N SER A 100 -6.06 0.19 14.35
CA SER A 100 -6.24 -0.09 15.78
C SER A 100 -5.33 -1.24 16.22
N SER A 101 -5.18 -1.40 17.53
CA SER A 101 -4.36 -2.44 18.16
C SER A 101 -4.81 -3.84 17.76
N ASP A 102 -6.11 -4.10 17.69
CA ASP A 102 -6.67 -5.39 17.22
C ASP A 102 -6.30 -5.67 15.74
N VAL A 103 -6.39 -4.66 14.88
CA VAL A 103 -5.98 -4.75 13.46
C VAL A 103 -4.49 -5.04 13.32
N LEU A 104 -3.64 -4.41 14.15
CA LEU A 104 -2.19 -4.63 14.13
C LEU A 104 -1.79 -6.00 14.70
N GLU A 105 -2.48 -6.47 15.74
CA GLU A 105 -2.28 -7.81 16.31
C GLU A 105 -2.64 -8.91 15.32
N GLU A 106 -3.78 -8.77 14.63
CA GLU A 106 -4.14 -9.70 13.55
C GLU A 106 -3.15 -9.65 12.39
N LEU A 107 -2.71 -8.46 11.97
CA LEU A 107 -1.69 -8.34 10.92
C LEU A 107 -0.39 -9.04 11.33
N ALA A 108 0.04 -8.89 12.59
CA ALA A 108 1.20 -9.59 13.12
C ALA A 108 1.06 -11.11 13.00
N HIS A 109 -0.12 -11.64 13.35
CA HIS A 109 -0.43 -13.07 13.22
C HIS A 109 -0.45 -13.53 11.76
N GLU A 110 -1.06 -12.75 10.86
CA GLU A 110 -1.09 -13.08 9.43
C GLU A 110 0.33 -13.11 8.85
N LEU A 111 1.19 -12.16 9.20
CA LEU A 111 2.59 -12.17 8.80
C LEU A 111 3.35 -13.38 9.35
N ASP A 112 3.08 -13.83 10.59
CA ASP A 112 3.70 -15.03 11.15
C ASP A 112 3.21 -16.32 10.49
N SER A 113 2.00 -16.29 9.92
CA SER A 113 1.45 -17.41 9.16
C SER A 113 2.03 -17.51 7.74
N ILE A 114 2.60 -16.43 7.21
CA ILE A 114 3.22 -16.41 5.89
C ILE A 114 4.47 -17.28 5.90
N ARG A 115 4.55 -18.21 4.95
CA ARG A 115 5.73 -19.04 4.70
C ARG A 115 6.39 -18.56 3.42
N ALA A 116 7.46 -17.75 3.56
CA ALA A 116 8.17 -17.13 2.45
C ALA A 116 8.55 -18.07 1.28
N PRO A 117 9.03 -19.32 1.49
CA PRO A 117 9.47 -20.14 0.35
C PRO A 117 8.33 -20.60 -0.57
N THR A 118 7.06 -20.44 -0.19
CA THR A 118 5.91 -20.86 -1.02
C THR A 118 5.17 -19.70 -1.70
N LEU A 119 5.49 -18.44 -1.37
CA LEU A 119 4.80 -17.28 -1.93
C LEU A 119 5.64 -16.60 -3.01
N ARG A 120 4.98 -16.20 -4.10
CA ARG A 120 5.60 -15.38 -5.14
C ARG A 120 5.57 -13.88 -4.83
N GLY A 121 4.71 -13.46 -3.91
CA GLY A 121 4.57 -12.06 -3.49
C GLY A 121 3.43 -11.88 -2.48
N LEU A 122 3.37 -10.68 -1.91
CA LEU A 122 2.32 -10.25 -0.98
C LEU A 122 1.72 -8.92 -1.44
N VAL A 123 0.40 -8.84 -1.49
CA VAL A 123 -0.35 -7.62 -1.80
C VAL A 123 -1.19 -7.23 -0.59
N PHE A 124 -1.09 -5.97 -0.21
CA PHE A 124 -2.02 -5.31 0.70
C PHE A 124 -3.03 -4.52 -0.10
N ASP A 125 -4.32 -4.77 0.12
CA ASP A 125 -5.42 -4.02 -0.47
C ASP A 125 -6.52 -3.73 0.56
N SER A 126 -7.54 -2.98 0.14
CA SER A 126 -8.65 -2.57 0.99
C SER A 126 -9.98 -3.15 0.53
N GLY A 127 -10.78 -3.60 1.49
CA GLY A 127 -12.19 -3.95 1.27
C GLY A 127 -13.13 -2.75 1.38
N LYS A 128 -12.64 -1.57 1.78
CA LYS A 128 -13.47 -0.38 2.04
C LYS A 128 -13.53 0.54 0.83
N ARG A 129 -14.72 1.09 0.57
CA ARG A 129 -14.91 2.16 -0.42
C ARG A 129 -14.23 3.47 -0.03
N SER A 130 -13.89 3.66 1.25
CA SER A 130 -13.18 4.85 1.74
C SER A 130 -11.73 4.92 1.25
N GLY A 131 -11.21 3.87 0.61
CA GLY A 131 -9.83 3.78 0.18
C GLY A 131 -9.00 2.84 1.05
N PHE A 132 -7.68 3.04 1.03
CA PHE A 132 -6.72 2.10 1.58
C PHE A 132 -6.78 2.03 3.12
N ILE A 133 -6.17 3.00 3.81
CA ILE A 133 -6.05 3.06 5.28
C ILE A 133 -5.94 4.53 5.72
N LEU A 134 -6.78 4.96 6.66
CA LEU A 134 -6.86 6.34 7.17
C LEU A 134 -5.97 6.60 8.40
N GLY A 135 -4.87 5.86 8.54
CA GLY A 135 -3.93 6.01 9.63
C GLY A 135 -4.30 5.26 10.90
N ALA A 136 -3.70 5.65 12.02
CA ALA A 136 -3.96 5.07 13.33
C ALA A 136 -5.40 5.35 13.79
N ASP A 137 -5.96 4.44 14.59
CA ASP A 137 -7.25 4.69 15.21
C ASP A 137 -7.11 5.74 16.33
N VAL A 138 -7.58 6.97 16.04
CA VAL A 138 -7.54 8.08 17.00
C VAL A 138 -8.34 7.80 18.28
N GLY A 139 -9.30 6.87 18.25
CA GLY A 139 -10.03 6.44 19.43
C GLY A 139 -9.10 5.83 20.48
N GLU A 140 -8.04 5.14 20.05
CA GLU A 140 -7.08 4.52 20.97
C GLU A 140 -6.26 5.56 21.73
N PHE A 141 -6.11 6.77 21.19
CA PHE A 141 -5.31 7.82 21.84
C PHE A 141 -5.97 8.32 23.12
N SER A 142 -7.30 8.20 23.24
CA SER A 142 -8.04 8.58 24.44
C SER A 142 -7.70 7.71 25.66
N HIS A 143 -7.12 6.53 25.46
CA HIS A 143 -6.75 5.61 26.53
C HIS A 143 -5.31 5.80 27.03
N LEU A 144 -4.49 6.58 26.31
CA LEU A 144 -3.09 6.82 26.68
C LEU A 144 -3.02 7.71 27.92
N GLN A 145 -2.35 7.24 28.97
CA GLN A 145 -2.21 8.01 30.22
C GLN A 145 -0.93 8.85 30.26
N ASP A 146 0.08 8.48 29.48
CA ASP A 146 1.40 9.12 29.49
C ASP A 146 2.15 8.96 28.16
N ALA A 147 3.27 9.67 28.04
CA ALA A 147 4.11 9.66 26.85
C ALA A 147 4.83 8.32 26.60
N THR A 148 5.03 7.51 27.64
CA THR A 148 5.67 6.19 27.51
C THR A 148 4.74 5.24 26.76
N GLN A 149 3.45 5.21 27.13
CA GLN A 149 2.44 4.41 26.43
C GLN A 149 2.30 4.81 24.96
N ALA A 150 2.32 6.12 24.67
CA ALA A 150 2.28 6.63 23.30
C ALA A 150 3.50 6.15 22.48
N LYS A 151 4.69 6.20 23.09
CA LYS A 151 5.94 5.74 22.47
C LYS A 151 5.91 4.23 22.21
N GLU A 152 5.42 3.44 23.15
CA GLU A 152 5.29 1.98 23.00
C GLU A 152 4.30 1.62 21.88
N MET A 153 3.15 2.30 21.82
CA MET A 153 2.18 2.12 20.74
C MET A 153 2.81 2.42 19.37
N ALA A 154 3.51 3.55 19.23
CA ALA A 154 4.21 3.90 17.99
C ALA A 154 5.30 2.87 17.64
N ALA A 155 6.10 2.44 18.63
CA ALA A 155 7.16 1.45 18.43
C ALA A 155 6.62 0.08 17.98
N ARG A 156 5.46 -0.36 18.50
CA ARG A 156 4.79 -1.59 18.05
C ARG A 156 4.39 -1.50 16.58
N GLY A 157 3.75 -0.39 16.18
CA GLY A 157 3.40 -0.14 14.78
C GLY A 157 4.63 -0.17 13.87
N GLN A 158 5.66 0.61 14.20
CA GLN A 158 6.89 0.68 13.41
C GLN A 158 7.64 -0.66 13.32
N SER A 159 7.68 -1.43 14.42
CA SER A 159 8.26 -2.78 14.41
C SER A 159 7.54 -3.70 13.42
N LEU A 160 6.22 -3.64 13.39
CA LEU A 160 5.42 -4.43 12.45
C LEU A 160 5.64 -4.00 10.99
N LEU A 161 5.72 -2.69 10.73
CA LEU A 161 6.08 -2.19 9.40
C LEU A 161 7.50 -2.61 8.99
N GLY A 162 8.45 -2.64 9.94
CA GLY A 162 9.79 -3.17 9.74
C GLY A 162 9.78 -4.65 9.31
N ARG A 163 8.86 -5.47 9.87
CA ARG A 163 8.68 -6.87 9.45
C ARG A 163 8.21 -6.96 8.00
N ILE A 164 7.26 -6.11 7.57
CA ILE A 164 6.82 -6.05 6.18
C ILE A 164 7.98 -5.68 5.26
N ALA A 165 8.73 -4.64 5.60
CA ALA A 165 9.86 -4.18 4.81
C ALA A 165 10.99 -5.21 4.70
N ALA A 166 11.11 -6.11 5.68
CA ALA A 166 12.10 -7.18 5.75
C ALA A 166 11.66 -8.49 5.07
N LEU A 167 10.42 -8.58 4.55
CA LEU A 167 9.96 -9.78 3.84
C LEU A 167 10.85 -10.06 2.62
N GLU A 168 11.16 -11.35 2.43
CA GLU A 168 12.00 -11.84 1.33
C GLU A 168 11.23 -12.02 0.00
N VAL A 169 9.92 -11.80 0.03
CA VAL A 169 9.04 -11.80 -1.15
C VAL A 169 8.70 -10.37 -1.54
N PRO A 170 8.45 -10.08 -2.84
CA PRO A 170 7.99 -8.77 -3.27
C PRO A 170 6.67 -8.38 -2.59
N THR A 171 6.60 -7.14 -2.09
CA THR A 171 5.41 -6.58 -1.43
C THR A 171 4.81 -5.43 -2.22
N VAL A 172 3.47 -5.37 -2.30
CA VAL A 172 2.75 -4.33 -3.04
C VAL A 172 1.64 -3.73 -2.19
N ALA A 173 1.59 -2.39 -2.10
CA ALA A 173 0.41 -1.68 -1.64
C ALA A 173 -0.47 -1.30 -2.84
N ALA A 174 -1.68 -1.87 -2.92
CA ALA A 174 -2.70 -1.54 -3.89
C ALA A 174 -3.63 -0.46 -3.31
N ILE A 175 -3.42 0.79 -3.71
CA ILE A 175 -4.05 1.97 -3.13
C ILE A 175 -5.19 2.44 -4.03
N ASP A 176 -6.43 2.23 -3.59
CA ASP A 176 -7.64 2.57 -4.33
C ASP A 176 -8.36 3.85 -3.85
N GLY A 177 -7.81 4.52 -2.84
CA GLY A 177 -8.32 5.78 -2.30
C GLY A 177 -7.33 6.43 -1.32
N PHE A 178 -7.83 6.92 -0.19
CA PHE A 178 -7.00 7.55 0.84
C PHE A 178 -6.00 6.58 1.46
N ALA A 179 -4.74 7.01 1.57
CA ALA A 179 -3.71 6.37 2.39
C ALA A 179 -3.05 7.44 3.26
N LEU A 180 -3.46 7.53 4.52
CA LEU A 180 -3.09 8.64 5.40
C LEU A 180 -2.28 8.16 6.61
N GLY A 181 -1.31 8.95 7.06
CA GLY A 181 -0.48 8.68 8.24
C GLY A 181 0.05 7.24 8.24
N GLY A 182 -0.29 6.47 9.28
CA GLY A 182 0.07 5.05 9.37
C GLY A 182 -0.32 4.17 8.17
N GLY A 183 -1.36 4.56 7.44
CA GLY A 183 -1.73 3.92 6.18
C GLY A 183 -0.71 4.15 5.05
N LEU A 184 -0.18 5.37 4.96
CA LEU A 184 0.93 5.68 4.07
C LEU A 184 2.23 5.04 4.55
N GLU A 185 2.47 4.97 5.86
CA GLU A 185 3.64 4.26 6.41
C GLU A 185 3.63 2.77 6.04
N LEU A 186 2.48 2.10 6.13
CA LEU A 186 2.33 0.72 5.66
C LEU A 186 2.61 0.60 4.16
N ALA A 187 2.09 1.54 3.36
CA ALA A 187 2.35 1.57 1.93
C ALA A 187 3.85 1.80 1.61
N LEU A 188 4.55 2.59 2.42
CA LEU A 188 5.99 2.85 2.30
C LEU A 188 6.85 1.67 2.73
N ALA A 189 6.36 0.84 3.65
CA ALA A 189 7.02 -0.40 4.03
C ALA A 189 7.02 -1.45 2.90
N CYS A 190 6.13 -1.34 1.92
CA CYS A 190 6.09 -2.21 0.75
C CYS A 190 7.21 -1.89 -0.27
N ASP A 191 7.52 -2.83 -1.17
CA ASP A 191 8.47 -2.60 -2.26
C ASP A 191 7.87 -1.68 -3.33
N TYR A 192 6.63 -1.97 -3.70
CA TYR A 192 5.90 -1.25 -4.75
C TYR A 192 4.61 -0.65 -4.20
N ARG A 193 4.23 0.49 -4.78
CA ARG A 193 2.93 1.13 -4.57
C ARG A 193 2.27 1.29 -5.92
N VAL A 194 1.06 0.79 -6.04
CA VAL A 194 0.22 0.99 -7.22
C VAL A 194 -1.00 1.77 -6.76
N ALA A 195 -1.05 3.03 -7.15
CA ALA A 195 -2.21 3.88 -6.91
C ALA A 195 -2.99 4.05 -8.21
N VAL A 196 -4.30 4.00 -8.10
CA VAL A 196 -5.18 4.42 -9.19
C VAL A 196 -5.06 5.93 -9.39
N ASP A 197 -5.12 6.38 -10.64
CA ASP A 197 -4.99 7.78 -11.02
C ASP A 197 -6.36 8.50 -10.94
N SER A 198 -6.61 9.30 -9.89
CA SER A 198 -7.80 10.15 -9.73
C SER A 198 -7.58 11.22 -8.67
N TYR A 199 -8.34 12.29 -8.78
CA TYR A 199 -8.24 13.50 -7.97
C TYR A 199 -8.84 13.39 -6.56
N GLU A 200 -9.54 12.30 -6.24
CA GLU A 200 -10.16 12.07 -4.91
C GLU A 200 -9.22 11.30 -3.96
N ARG A 201 -7.90 11.33 -4.21
CA ARG A 201 -6.92 10.51 -3.50
C ARG A 201 -5.88 11.39 -2.84
N THR A 202 -5.95 11.46 -1.51
CA THR A 202 -4.89 12.08 -0.70
C THR A 202 -3.98 10.98 -0.17
N LEU A 203 -2.68 11.14 -0.43
CA LEU A 203 -1.60 10.42 0.22
C LEU A 203 -0.88 11.44 1.12
N GLY A 204 -0.81 11.21 2.42
CA GLY A 204 -0.20 12.17 3.34
C GLY A 204 -0.16 11.72 4.78
#